data_AF-A0A819UDU3-F1
#
_entry.id   AF-A0A819UDU3-F1
#
_cell.length_a   1.000
_cell.length_b   1.000
_cell.length_c   1.000
_cell.angle_alpha   90.00
_cell.angle_beta   90.00
_cell.angle_gamma   90.00
#
_symmetry.space_group_name_H-M   'P 1'
#
loop_
_entity.id
_entity.type
_entity.pdbx_description
1 polymer ?
#
loop_
_entity_poly.entity_id
_entity_poly.type
_entity_poly.pdbx_seq_one_letter_code
_entity_poly.pdbx_strand_id
1 'polypeptide(L)'
;LGLCCLLTGCSGYEEAIKLASEGDSTTVDKLVKDIYGGDYERFGLPGHIVACSFGHMNLPEKREQASKADLARATLVTVLNNIGSISMMCARTENVDRILFSGSFLRINDLSMRILAYAMDYWSEGKIKAIFLEHEGYFSAVGCLGEYIMDENDLTDISQS
;
A
#
# COMPACT_ATOMS: atom_id res chain seq x y z
N LEU A 1 6.08 -8.69 -1.79
CA LEU A 1 7.33 -9.20 -2.40
C LEU A 1 7.22 -10.66 -2.82
N GLY A 2 7.03 -11.60 -1.89
CA GLY A 2 6.98 -13.05 -2.22
C GLY A 2 6.02 -13.42 -3.36
N LEU A 3 4.78 -12.88 -3.36
CA LEU A 3 3.83 -13.12 -4.46
C LEU A 3 4.34 -12.58 -5.81
N CYS A 4 4.97 -11.41 -5.82
CA CYS A 4 5.55 -10.84 -7.04
C CYS A 4 6.70 -11.70 -7.56
N CYS A 5 7.56 -12.21 -6.67
CA CYS A 5 8.62 -13.16 -7.03
C CYS A 5 8.07 -14.43 -7.67
N LEU A 6 7.01 -15.01 -7.09
CA LEU A 6 6.37 -16.22 -7.62
C LEU A 6 5.74 -16.00 -9.00
N LEU A 7 5.08 -14.86 -9.21
CA LEU A 7 4.33 -14.59 -10.44
C LEU A 7 5.20 -14.08 -11.59
N THR A 8 6.29 -13.38 -11.29
CA THR A 8 7.09 -12.66 -12.31
C THR A 8 8.50 -13.22 -12.45
N GLY A 9 9.01 -13.89 -11.41
CA GLY A 9 10.40 -14.32 -11.31
C GLY A 9 11.37 -13.23 -10.84
N CYS A 10 10.88 -12.06 -10.39
CA CYS A 10 11.74 -11.02 -9.85
C CYS A 10 12.47 -11.48 -8.58
N SER A 11 13.69 -10.98 -8.39
CA SER A 11 14.62 -11.44 -7.34
C SER A 11 14.75 -10.46 -6.16
N GLY A 12 14.26 -9.23 -6.33
CA GLY A 12 14.38 -8.17 -5.33
C GLY A 12 13.20 -7.21 -5.31
N TYR A 13 13.14 -6.39 -4.26
CA TYR A 13 12.09 -5.40 -4.09
C TYR A 13 12.15 -4.31 -5.16
N GLU A 14 13.33 -3.76 -5.41
CA GLU A 14 13.55 -2.70 -6.39
C GLU A 14 13.15 -3.15 -7.81
N GLU A 15 13.48 -4.40 -8.17
CA GLU A 15 13.08 -5.00 -9.44
C GLU A 15 11.55 -5.17 -9.52
N ALA A 16 10.91 -5.62 -8.45
CA ALA A 16 9.46 -5.77 -8.38
C ALA A 16 8.73 -4.42 -8.55
N ILE A 17 9.23 -3.34 -7.92
CA ILE A 17 8.65 -2.01 -8.06
C ILE A 17 8.86 -1.45 -9.46
N LYS A 18 10.05 -1.66 -10.05
CA LYS A 18 10.31 -1.27 -11.43
C LYS A 18 9.33 -1.96 -12.40
N LEU A 19 9.16 -3.28 -12.29
CA LEU A 19 8.19 -4.02 -13.09
C LEU A 19 6.76 -3.51 -12.89
N ALA A 20 6.36 -3.25 -11.64
CA ALA A 20 5.04 -2.70 -11.34
C ALA A 20 4.83 -1.29 -11.93
N SER A 21 5.88 -0.48 -12.08
CA SER A 21 5.78 0.86 -12.66
C SER A 21 5.45 0.84 -14.16
N GLU A 22 5.82 -0.23 -14.86
CA GLU A 22 5.64 -0.42 -16.30
C GLU A 22 4.32 -1.16 -16.64
N GLY A 23 3.68 -1.80 -15.66
CA GLY A 23 2.48 -2.60 -15.86
C GLY A 23 1.15 -1.84 -15.69
N ASP A 24 0.09 -2.47 -16.17
CA ASP A 24 -1.30 -2.05 -15.97
C ASP A 24 -2.08 -3.12 -15.19
N SER A 25 -2.62 -2.77 -14.03
CA SER A 25 -3.40 -3.71 -13.21
C SER A 25 -4.76 -4.06 -13.84
N THR A 26 -5.31 -3.24 -14.75
CA THR A 26 -6.65 -3.46 -15.31
C THR A 26 -6.75 -4.66 -16.26
N THR A 27 -5.62 -5.18 -16.74
CA THR A 27 -5.57 -6.43 -17.53
C THR A 27 -5.72 -7.67 -16.65
N VAL A 28 -5.42 -7.55 -15.34
CA VAL A 28 -5.41 -8.62 -14.34
C VAL A 28 -6.61 -8.54 -13.39
N ASP A 29 -6.93 -7.33 -12.95
CA ASP A 29 -8.01 -7.03 -12.00
C ASP A 29 -9.35 -6.86 -12.71
N LYS A 30 -10.41 -7.36 -12.09
CA LYS A 30 -11.79 -7.14 -12.55
C LYS A 30 -12.33 -5.87 -11.94
N LEU A 31 -12.80 -4.95 -12.77
CA LEU A 31 -13.31 -3.65 -12.37
C LEU A 31 -14.84 -3.68 -12.19
N VAL A 32 -15.40 -2.67 -11.52
CA VAL A 32 -16.85 -2.53 -11.33
C VAL A 32 -17.58 -2.53 -12.68
N LYS A 33 -17.05 -1.82 -13.68
CA LYS A 33 -17.62 -1.80 -15.04
C LYS A 33 -17.63 -3.18 -15.73
N ASP A 34 -16.72 -4.08 -15.36
CA ASP A 34 -16.67 -5.43 -15.94
C ASP A 34 -17.79 -6.32 -15.39
N ILE A 35 -18.38 -5.96 -14.23
CA ILE A 35 -19.51 -6.67 -13.62
C ILE A 35 -20.84 -6.00 -14.01
N TYR A 36 -20.90 -4.67 -13.98
CA TYR A 36 -22.14 -3.91 -14.12
C TYR A 36 -22.30 -3.19 -15.47
N GLY A 37 -21.30 -3.21 -16.35
CA GLY A 37 -21.33 -2.50 -17.64
C GLY A 37 -21.10 -0.99 -17.53
N GLY A 38 -20.81 -0.46 -16.35
CA GLY A 38 -20.63 0.97 -16.07
C GLY A 38 -20.40 1.23 -14.59
N ASP A 39 -20.80 2.41 -14.12
CA ASP A 39 -20.79 2.75 -12.70
C ASP A 39 -21.88 1.98 -11.95
N TYR A 40 -21.62 1.65 -10.68
CA TYR A 40 -22.63 1.09 -9.80
C TYR A 40 -23.24 2.17 -8.90
N GLU A 41 -24.18 2.91 -9.47
CA GLU A 41 -24.78 4.13 -8.91
C GLU A 41 -25.40 3.92 -7.52
N ARG A 42 -26.02 2.75 -7.27
CA ARG A 42 -26.72 2.46 -6.01
C ARG A 42 -25.85 2.65 -4.77
N PHE A 43 -24.56 2.37 -4.88
CA PHE A 43 -23.59 2.51 -3.79
C PHE A 43 -22.50 3.55 -4.10
N GLY A 44 -22.68 4.33 -5.17
CA GLY A 44 -21.71 5.34 -5.58
C GLY A 44 -20.33 4.78 -5.93
N LEU A 45 -20.26 3.59 -6.54
CA LEU A 45 -19.00 2.97 -6.93
C LEU A 45 -18.72 3.22 -8.41
N PRO A 46 -17.69 4.03 -8.77
CA PRO A 46 -17.31 4.21 -10.16
C PRO A 46 -16.83 2.93 -10.84
N GLY A 47 -17.06 2.84 -12.14
CA GLY A 47 -16.74 1.70 -12.98
C GLY A 47 -15.24 1.38 -13.06
N HIS A 48 -14.36 2.36 -12.81
CA HIS A 48 -12.91 2.18 -12.85
C HIS A 48 -12.33 1.58 -11.56
N ILE A 49 -13.13 1.45 -10.50
CA ILE A 49 -12.68 0.86 -9.24
C ILE A 49 -12.53 -0.66 -9.39
N VAL A 50 -11.51 -1.21 -8.75
CA VAL A 50 -11.30 -2.66 -8.66
C VAL A 50 -12.44 -3.28 -7.86
N ALA A 51 -13.22 -4.15 -8.51
CA ALA A 51 -14.26 -4.94 -7.86
C ALA A 51 -13.70 -6.26 -7.33
N CYS A 52 -12.74 -6.87 -8.04
CA CYS A 52 -12.09 -8.11 -7.63
C CYS A 52 -10.63 -8.15 -8.13
N SER A 53 -9.69 -8.06 -7.20
CA SER A 53 -8.27 -8.23 -7.45
C SER A 53 -7.98 -9.59 -8.09
N PHE A 54 -7.16 -9.62 -9.14
CA PHE A 54 -6.87 -10.82 -9.97
C PHE A 54 -8.11 -11.48 -10.58
N GLY A 55 -9.24 -10.77 -10.62
CA GLY A 55 -10.53 -11.33 -11.02
C GLY A 55 -10.64 -11.76 -12.49
N HIS A 56 -9.69 -11.37 -13.36
CA HIS A 56 -9.60 -11.88 -14.73
C HIS A 56 -8.73 -13.14 -14.86
N MET A 57 -7.90 -13.47 -13.86
CA MET A 57 -6.96 -14.60 -13.94
C MET A 57 -7.64 -15.98 -13.87
N ASN A 58 -8.95 -16.02 -13.58
CA ASN A 58 -9.75 -17.23 -13.70
C ASN A 58 -10.08 -17.58 -15.17
N LEU A 59 -9.90 -16.65 -16.10
CA LEU A 59 -10.10 -16.85 -17.54
C LEU A 59 -8.76 -17.22 -18.22
N PRO A 60 -8.67 -18.37 -18.92
CA PRO A 60 -7.43 -18.78 -19.59
C PRO A 60 -6.90 -17.74 -20.58
N GLU A 61 -7.77 -17.18 -21.42
CA GLU A 61 -7.41 -16.19 -22.45
C GLU A 61 -6.78 -14.92 -21.84
N LYS A 62 -7.34 -14.44 -20.71
CA LYS A 62 -6.81 -13.27 -20.00
C LYS A 62 -5.49 -13.58 -19.30
N ARG A 63 -5.34 -14.80 -18.79
CA ARG A 63 -4.10 -15.25 -18.17
C ARG A 63 -2.93 -15.30 -19.17
N GLU A 64 -3.20 -15.71 -20.40
CA GLU A 64 -2.20 -15.73 -21.48
C GLU A 64 -1.80 -14.33 -21.96
N GLN A 65 -2.71 -13.35 -21.87
CA GLN A 65 -2.48 -11.96 -22.24
C GLN A 65 -1.75 -11.16 -21.14
N ALA A 66 -1.85 -11.57 -19.88
CA ALA A 66 -1.29 -10.84 -18.75
C ALA A 66 0.24 -10.86 -18.79
N SER A 67 0.85 -9.68 -18.83
CA SER A 67 2.31 -9.57 -18.75
C SER A 67 2.80 -9.72 -17.31
N LYS A 68 4.10 -10.01 -17.15
CA LYS A 68 4.74 -10.03 -15.82
C LYS A 68 4.66 -8.67 -15.13
N ALA A 69 4.76 -7.57 -15.89
CA ALA A 69 4.64 -6.21 -15.37
C ALA A 69 3.22 -5.96 -14.83
N ASP A 70 2.19 -6.43 -15.54
CA ASP A 70 0.80 -6.31 -15.11
C ASP A 70 0.53 -7.09 -13.82
N LEU A 71 1.07 -8.32 -13.73
CA LEU A 71 0.99 -9.13 -12.51
C LEU A 71 1.70 -8.45 -11.33
N ALA A 72 2.85 -7.81 -11.57
CA ALA A 72 3.55 -7.04 -10.55
C ALA A 72 2.71 -5.84 -10.09
N ARG A 73 2.13 -5.09 -11.04
CA ARG A 73 1.28 -3.92 -10.77
C ARG A 73 0.01 -4.31 -10.02
N ALA A 74 -0.68 -5.37 -10.45
CA ALA A 74 -1.87 -5.88 -9.78
C ALA A 74 -1.56 -6.38 -8.36
N THR A 75 -0.43 -7.05 -8.16
CA THR A 75 0.05 -7.45 -6.83
C THR A 75 0.22 -6.23 -5.93
N LEU A 76 0.89 -5.19 -6.44
CA LEU A 76 1.14 -3.96 -5.69
C LEU A 76 -0.17 -3.24 -5.33
N VAL A 77 -1.02 -3.00 -6.34
CA VAL A 77 -2.32 -2.32 -6.16
C VAL A 77 -3.21 -3.07 -5.17
N THR A 78 -3.26 -4.40 -5.26
CA THR A 78 -4.07 -5.23 -4.35
C THR A 78 -3.63 -5.08 -2.91
N VAL A 79 -2.33 -5.17 -2.64
CA VAL A 79 -1.78 -5.02 -1.28
C VAL A 79 -2.02 -3.61 -0.76
N LEU A 80 -1.77 -2.57 -1.57
CA LEU A 80 -1.94 -1.17 -1.16
C LEU A 80 -3.40 -0.83 -0.88
N ASN A 81 -4.32 -1.24 -1.75
CA ASN A 81 -5.75 -1.00 -1.55
C ASN A 81 -6.25 -1.70 -0.29
N ASN A 82 -5.76 -2.91 -0.01
CA ASN A 82 -6.13 -3.63 1.22
C ASN A 82 -5.60 -2.93 2.48
N ILE A 83 -4.31 -2.54 2.48
CA ILE A 83 -3.71 -1.75 3.57
C ILE A 83 -4.51 -0.46 3.79
N GLY A 84 -4.75 0.31 2.73
CA GLY A 84 -5.51 1.55 2.80
C GLY A 84 -6.91 1.34 3.38
N SER A 85 -7.63 0.31 2.91
CA SER A 85 -8.99 0.00 3.39
C SER A 85 -9.00 -0.31 4.89
N ILE A 86 -8.06 -1.14 5.37
CA ILE A 86 -7.94 -1.46 6.80
C ILE A 86 -7.58 -0.22 7.60
N SER A 87 -6.57 0.54 7.17
CA SER A 87 -6.15 1.78 7.83
C SER A 87 -7.29 2.78 7.96
N MET A 88 -8.10 2.94 6.91
CA MET A 88 -9.28 3.80 6.93
C MET A 88 -10.34 3.32 7.91
N MET A 89 -10.63 2.01 7.95
CA MET A 89 -11.59 1.46 8.91
C MET A 89 -11.13 1.72 10.36
N CYS A 90 -9.85 1.47 10.66
CA CYS A 90 -9.28 1.76 11.97
C CYS A 90 -9.35 3.26 12.31
N ALA A 91 -8.97 4.13 11.38
CA ALA A 91 -9.03 5.58 11.59
C ALA A 91 -10.45 6.09 11.85
N ARG A 92 -11.46 5.54 11.16
CA ARG A 92 -12.87 5.86 11.40
C ARG A 92 -13.34 5.38 12.77
N THR A 93 -12.95 4.17 13.18
CA THR A 93 -13.32 3.62 14.50
C THR A 93 -12.73 4.44 15.64
N GLU A 94 -11.47 4.87 15.51
CA GLU A 94 -10.75 5.62 16.54
C GLU A 94 -10.93 7.16 16.43
N ASN A 95 -11.72 7.63 15.46
CA ASN A 95 -11.92 9.06 15.16
C ASN A 95 -10.60 9.82 14.94
N VAL A 96 -9.72 9.27 14.09
CA VAL A 96 -8.42 9.86 13.76
C VAL A 96 -8.40 10.34 12.32
N ASP A 97 -8.01 11.60 12.11
CA ASP A 97 -7.99 12.23 10.78
C ASP A 97 -6.63 12.11 10.07
N ARG A 98 -5.61 11.58 10.75
CA ARG A 98 -4.23 11.52 10.26
C ARG A 98 -3.67 10.12 10.41
N ILE A 99 -3.29 9.51 9.30
CA ILE A 99 -2.68 8.19 9.28
C ILE A 99 -1.22 8.34 8.85
N LEU A 100 -0.32 7.91 9.72
CA LEU A 100 1.10 7.84 9.44
C LEU A 100 1.43 6.47 8.86
N PHE A 101 1.85 6.43 7.60
CA PHE A 101 2.38 5.21 7.02
C PHE A 101 3.89 5.16 7.19
N SER A 102 4.39 4.10 7.84
CA SER A 102 5.80 3.90 8.13
C SER A 102 6.23 2.50 7.70
N GLY A 103 7.53 2.32 7.48
CA GLY A 103 8.15 1.04 7.21
C GLY A 103 8.81 0.96 5.83
N SER A 104 9.79 0.07 5.71
CA SER A 104 10.66 -0.08 4.53
C SER A 104 9.92 -0.50 3.24
N PHE A 105 8.63 -0.83 3.33
CA PHE A 105 7.80 -1.12 2.16
C PHE A 105 7.55 0.13 1.29
N LEU A 106 7.56 1.33 1.88
CA LEU A 106 7.39 2.57 1.13
C LEU A 106 8.71 3.16 0.60
N ARG A 107 9.83 2.49 0.92
CA ARG A 107 11.18 2.90 0.54
C ARG A 107 11.33 2.99 -0.96
N ILE A 108 11.62 4.20 -1.44
CA ILE A 108 11.87 4.50 -2.86
C ILE A 108 10.62 4.17 -3.72
N ASN A 109 9.42 4.19 -3.13
CA ASN A 109 8.20 3.78 -3.80
C ASN A 109 7.14 4.90 -3.83
N ASP A 110 7.43 5.93 -4.64
CA ASP A 110 6.51 7.03 -4.91
C ASP A 110 5.17 6.55 -5.47
N LEU A 111 5.18 5.45 -6.23
CA LEU A 111 3.96 4.86 -6.77
C LEU A 111 3.02 4.41 -5.64
N SER A 112 3.54 3.67 -4.67
CA SER A 112 2.77 3.23 -3.50
C SER A 112 2.25 4.39 -2.66
N MET A 113 3.10 5.38 -2.38
CA MET A 113 2.72 6.55 -1.60
C MET A 113 1.58 7.32 -2.27
N ARG A 114 1.65 7.53 -3.60
CA ARG A 114 0.58 8.18 -4.38
C ARG A 114 -0.71 7.40 -4.37
N ILE A 115 -0.67 6.08 -4.52
CA ILE A 115 -1.86 5.22 -4.49
C ILE A 115 -2.53 5.29 -3.10
N LEU A 116 -1.75 5.20 -2.02
CA LEU A 116 -2.29 5.31 -0.66
C LEU A 116 -2.86 6.70 -0.38
N ALA A 117 -2.15 7.77 -0.76
CA ALA A 117 -2.62 9.14 -0.59
C ALA A 117 -3.96 9.36 -1.33
N TYR A 118 -4.03 8.92 -2.60
CA TYR A 118 -5.25 8.99 -3.39
C TYR A 118 -6.39 8.19 -2.76
N ALA A 119 -6.13 6.95 -2.32
CA ALA A 119 -7.14 6.12 -1.68
C ALA A 119 -7.66 6.74 -0.39
N MET A 120 -6.79 7.32 0.44
CA MET A 120 -7.21 7.96 1.69
C MET A 120 -8.08 9.19 1.42
N ASP A 121 -7.67 10.05 0.50
CA ASP A 121 -8.42 11.25 0.14
C ASP A 121 -9.78 10.88 -0.48
N TYR A 122 -9.78 9.97 -1.46
CA TYR A 122 -10.96 9.56 -2.21
C TYR A 122 -12.03 8.91 -1.31
N TRP A 123 -11.64 7.90 -0.52
CA TRP A 123 -12.61 7.17 0.31
C TRP A 123 -13.00 7.90 1.59
N SER A 124 -12.25 8.94 1.99
CA SER A 124 -12.57 9.75 3.18
C SER A 124 -13.29 11.05 2.86
N GLU A 125 -13.51 11.34 1.57
CA GLU A 125 -13.98 12.65 1.10
C GLU A 125 -13.08 13.79 1.62
N GLY A 126 -11.77 13.55 1.65
CA GLY A 126 -10.75 14.50 2.10
C GLY A 126 -10.61 14.68 3.61
N LYS A 127 -11.32 13.89 4.43
CA LYS A 127 -11.26 13.97 5.91
C LYS A 127 -9.98 13.35 6.48
N ILE A 128 -9.50 12.26 5.88
CA ILE A 128 -8.33 11.51 6.36
C ILE A 128 -7.12 11.83 5.48
N LYS A 129 -6.04 12.29 6.10
CA LYS A 129 -4.77 12.58 5.43
C LYS A 129 -3.74 11.48 5.67
N ALA A 130 -3.16 10.98 4.59
CA ALA A 130 -1.99 10.12 4.63
C ALA A 130 -0.73 10.97 4.84
N ILE A 131 0.09 10.60 5.81
CA ILE A 131 1.38 11.23 6.12
C ILE A 131 2.47 10.19 5.88
N PHE A 132 3.55 10.63 5.23
CA PHE A 132 4.74 9.84 4.93
C PHE A 132 5.96 10.53 5.52
N LEU A 133 7.02 9.75 5.77
CA LEU A 133 8.23 10.20 6.46
C LEU A 133 9.43 9.91 5.57
N GLU A 134 10.39 10.84 5.51
CA GLU A 134 11.63 10.59 4.77
C GLU A 134 12.46 9.44 5.39
N HIS A 135 12.37 9.26 6.71
CA HIS A 135 13.12 8.26 7.48
C HIS A 135 12.22 7.11 7.98
N GLU A 136 11.26 6.70 7.15
CA GLU A 136 10.22 5.69 7.44
C GLU A 136 10.70 4.33 7.98
N GLY A 137 11.94 3.94 7.72
CA GLY A 137 12.51 2.65 8.13
C GLY A 137 13.31 2.65 9.44
N TYR A 138 13.59 3.83 10.01
CA TYR A 138 14.59 3.96 11.08
C TYR A 138 14.01 4.23 12.47
N PHE A 139 12.69 4.44 12.59
CA PHE A 139 12.04 4.76 13.86
C PHE A 139 12.34 3.76 14.97
N SER A 140 12.32 2.46 14.65
CA SER A 140 12.62 1.43 15.65
C SER A 140 14.06 1.51 16.16
N ALA A 141 15.02 1.74 15.26
CA ALA A 141 16.43 1.84 15.63
C ALA A 141 16.71 3.10 16.47
N VAL A 142 16.11 4.23 16.09
CA VAL A 142 16.20 5.49 16.85
C VAL A 142 15.52 5.36 18.21
N GLY A 143 14.38 4.67 18.30
CA GLY A 143 13.71 4.40 19.57
C GLY A 143 14.58 3.58 20.52
N CYS A 144 15.19 2.49 20.05
CA CYS A 144 16.10 1.69 20.87
C CYS A 144 17.33 2.49 21.33
N LEU A 145 17.90 3.33 20.46
CA LEU A 145 19.02 4.20 20.82
C LEU A 145 18.60 5.26 21.85
N GLY A 146 17.42 5.84 21.69
CA GLY A 146 16.86 6.82 22.63
C GLY A 146 16.70 6.22 24.03
N GLU A 147 16.17 5.00 24.11
CA GLU A 147 16.05 4.28 25.39
C GLU A 147 17.41 4.07 26.05
N TYR A 148 18.40 3.61 25.29
CA TYR A 148 19.76 3.40 25.80
C TYR A 148 20.39 4.69 26.35
N ILE A 149 20.19 5.83 25.68
CA ILE A 149 20.71 7.13 26.13
C ILE A 149 19.97 7.64 27.37
N MET A 150 18.66 7.37 27.49
CA MET A 150 17.90 7.74 28.68
C MET A 150 18.33 6.92 29.90
N ASP A 151 18.55 5.61 29.75
CA ASP A 151 19.10 4.75 30.80
C ASP A 151 20.50 5.21 31.26
N GLU A 152 21.38 5.65 30.35
CA GLU A 152 22.70 6.19 30.71
C GLU A 152 22.61 7.51 31.50
N ASN A 153 21.63 8.38 31.21
CA ASN A 153 21.46 9.64 31.92
C ASN A 153 20.84 9.46 33.32
N ASP A 154 19.96 8.48 33.51
CA ASP A 154 19.45 8.13 34.83
C ASP A 154 20.56 7.53 35.73
N LEU A 155 21.53 6.81 35.14
CA LEU A 155 22.69 6.29 35.87
C LEU A 155 23.69 7.39 36.28
N THR A 156 23.83 8.46 35.49
CA THR A 156 24.71 9.58 35.84
C THR A 156 24.12 10.48 36.92
N ASP A 157 22.80 10.69 36.95
CA ASP A 157 22.12 11.47 38.00
C ASP A 157 22.15 10.78 39.38
N ILE A 158 22.09 9.44 39.45
CA ILE A 158 22.22 8.69 40.71
C ILE A 158 23.68 8.70 41.24
N SER A 159 24.66 8.90 40.36
CA SER A 159 26.09 8.97 40.74
C SER A 159 26.52 10.32 41.30
N GLN A 160 25.66 11.35 41.24
CA GLN A 160 25.92 12.69 41.78
C GLN A 160 25.13 13.04 43.06
N SER A 161 24.34 12.11 43.61
CA SER A 161 23.68 12.22 44.92
C SER A 161 24.38 11.41 46.00
#